data_AF-A0A4U5N8H7-F1
#
_entry.id   AF-A0A4U5N8H7-F1
#
_cell.length_a   1.000
_cell.length_b   1.000
_cell.length_c   1.000
_cell.angle_alpha   90.00
_cell.angle_beta   90.00
_cell.angle_gamma   90.00
#
_symmetry.space_group_name_H-M   'P 1'
#
loop_
_entity.id
_entity.type
_entity.pdbx_description
1 polymer ?
#
loop_
_entity_poly.entity_id
_entity_poly.type
_entity_poly.pdbx_seq_one_letter_code
_entity_poly.pdbx_strand_id
1 'polypeptide(L)'
;MHGYAHVTNNLYQGWEQYAIGGSMSPSIKSESNYFIAPKSGRKEVIGNWRNGIYEKSKPWNFYSVGDLFTNGASFFQSDRRGTARPNYTKEQSFKVGDTKSVKALTSSAGALKCSRTLRC
;
A
#
# COMPACT_ATOMS: atom_id res chain seq x y z
N MET A 1 -7.41 -3.36 17.65
CA MET A 1 -7.15 -4.68 17.06
C MET A 1 -5.78 -4.61 16.36
N HIS A 2 -4.92 -5.62 16.51
CA HIS A 2 -3.63 -5.69 15.79
C HIS A 2 -3.85 -6.48 14.50
N GLY A 3 -3.85 -5.79 13.36
CA GLY A 3 -4.15 -6.39 12.05
C GLY A 3 -2.91 -6.51 11.16
N TYR A 4 -2.98 -7.42 10.19
CA TYR A 4 -2.02 -7.56 9.11
C TYR A 4 -2.69 -7.21 7.77
N ALA A 5 -2.01 -6.43 6.93
CA ALA A 5 -2.42 -6.19 5.56
C ALA A 5 -1.25 -6.41 4.58
N HIS A 6 -1.52 -7.12 3.49
CA HIS A 6 -0.65 -7.20 2.33
C HIS A 6 -1.25 -6.33 1.22
N VAL A 7 -0.58 -5.23 0.91
CA VAL A 7 -1.00 -4.22 -0.07
C VAL A 7 -0.10 -4.36 -1.29
N THR A 8 -0.66 -4.75 -2.43
CA THR A 8 0.15 -5.10 -3.60
C THR A 8 -0.47 -4.70 -4.93
N ASN A 9 0.38 -4.26 -5.86
CA ASN A 9 0.03 -3.81 -7.22
C ASN A 9 -1.10 -2.77 -7.32
N ASN A 10 -1.19 -1.85 -6.35
CA ASN A 10 -2.10 -0.72 -6.39
C ASN A 10 -1.43 0.54 -6.96
N LEU A 11 -2.21 1.36 -7.68
CA LEU A 11 -1.82 2.69 -8.13
C LEU A 11 -2.44 3.74 -7.20
N TYR A 12 -1.59 4.47 -6.48
CA TYR A 12 -2.00 5.58 -5.62
C TYR A 12 -1.62 6.91 -6.26
N GLN A 13 -2.59 7.80 -6.43
CA GLN A 13 -2.37 9.13 -6.98
C GLN A 13 -3.17 10.18 -6.22
N GLY A 14 -2.51 11.28 -5.85
CA GLY A 14 -3.20 12.49 -5.39
C GLY A 14 -3.82 12.42 -4.00
N TRP A 15 -3.20 11.72 -3.05
CA TRP A 15 -3.68 11.70 -1.66
C TRP A 15 -3.52 13.08 -1.00
N GLU A 16 -4.48 13.48 -0.16
CA GLU A 16 -4.44 14.76 0.56
C GLU A 16 -3.60 14.68 1.85
N GLN A 17 -3.80 13.61 2.62
CA GLN A 17 -3.16 13.43 3.92
C GLN A 17 -2.06 12.37 3.90
N TYR A 18 -2.40 11.16 3.45
CA TYR A 18 -1.53 10.00 3.30
C TYR A 18 -2.24 8.95 2.44
N ALA A 19 -1.51 7.99 1.87
CA ALA A 19 -2.09 6.91 1.08
C ALA A 19 -2.36 5.64 1.90
N ILE A 20 -1.49 5.34 2.88
CA ILE A 20 -1.59 4.17 3.75
C ILE A 20 -1.51 4.65 5.20
N GLY A 21 -2.41 4.14 6.06
CA GLY A 21 -2.41 4.50 7.48
C GLY A 21 -2.89 3.35 8.34
N GLY A 22 -2.92 3.59 9.64
CA GLY A 22 -3.37 2.61 10.60
C GLY A 22 -3.42 3.17 12.01
N SER A 23 -3.95 2.37 12.93
CA SER A 23 -3.98 2.66 14.37
C SER A 23 -3.70 1.39 15.15
N MET A 24 -3.39 1.51 16.44
CA MET A 24 -3.14 0.37 17.33
C MET A 24 -2.04 -0.58 16.82
N SER A 25 -0.93 -0.04 16.31
CA SER A 25 0.27 -0.80 15.88
C SER A 25 -0.02 -1.93 14.88
N PRO A 26 -0.45 -1.60 13.64
CA PRO A 26 -0.68 -2.60 12.61
C PRO A 26 0.64 -3.08 11.97
N SER A 27 0.54 -4.20 11.24
CA SER A 27 1.61 -4.69 10.36
C SER A 27 1.18 -4.58 8.90
N ILE A 28 1.95 -3.90 8.08
CA ILE A 28 1.64 -3.69 6.66
C ILE A 28 2.85 -4.07 5.82
N LYS A 29 2.63 -4.98 4.87
CA LYS A 29 3.55 -5.22 3.75
C LYS A 29 3.01 -4.52 2.52
N SER A 30 3.74 -3.54 2.03
CA SER A 30 3.55 -2.91 0.73
C SER A 30 4.48 -3.57 -0.29
N GLU A 31 3.94 -4.13 -1.37
CA GLU A 31 4.72 -4.84 -2.39
C GLU A 31 4.32 -4.41 -3.81
N SER A 32 5.29 -3.91 -4.57
CA SER A 32 5.15 -3.54 -5.98
C SER A 32 3.95 -2.64 -6.30
N ASN A 33 3.67 -1.65 -5.44
CA ASN A 33 2.69 -0.58 -5.66
C ASN A 33 3.35 0.62 -6.34
N TYR A 34 2.53 1.49 -6.95
CA TYR A 34 2.99 2.73 -7.57
C TYR A 34 2.36 3.94 -6.86
N PHE A 35 3.19 4.71 -6.16
CA PHE A 35 2.83 5.94 -5.47
C PHE A 35 3.24 7.18 -6.27
N ILE A 36 2.25 7.99 -6.64
CA ILE A 36 2.41 9.28 -7.30
C ILE A 36 1.92 10.38 -6.35
N ALA A 37 2.87 11.05 -5.68
CA ALA A 37 2.53 12.12 -4.75
C ALA A 37 1.76 13.26 -5.45
N PRO A 38 0.90 14.00 -4.74
CA PRO A 38 0.28 15.22 -5.27
C PRO A 38 1.35 16.27 -5.63
N LYS A 39 1.03 17.18 -6.55
CA LYS A 39 1.94 18.27 -6.98
C LYS A 39 2.28 19.23 -5.84
N SER A 40 1.32 19.48 -4.95
CA SER A 40 1.45 20.29 -3.75
C SER A 40 0.91 19.52 -2.55
N GLY A 41 1.35 19.89 -1.35
CA GLY A 41 0.92 19.23 -0.11
C GLY A 41 1.84 18.09 0.33
N ARG A 42 1.26 17.08 0.99
CA ARG A 42 2.00 16.00 1.65
C ARG A 42 2.49 14.95 0.65
N LYS A 43 3.72 14.48 0.85
CA LYS A 43 4.36 13.46 -0.01
C LYS A 43 4.62 12.13 0.71
N GLU A 44 4.41 12.11 2.02
CA GLU A 44 4.53 10.89 2.80
C GLU A 44 3.39 9.93 2.43
N VAL A 45 3.75 8.71 2.08
CA VAL A 45 2.81 7.63 1.76
C VAL A 45 2.13 7.13 3.04
N ILE A 46 2.89 7.04 4.12
CA ILE A 46 2.41 6.58 5.42
C ILE A 46 1.86 7.75 6.23
N GLY A 47 0.64 7.59 6.74
CA GLY A 47 0.02 8.52 7.67
C GLY A 47 0.70 8.48 9.02
N ASN A 48 1.43 9.55 9.35
CA ASN A 48 2.04 9.73 10.66
C ASN A 48 0.95 10.02 11.71
N TRP A 49 0.41 8.98 12.35
CA TRP A 49 -0.26 9.17 13.64
C TRP A 49 0.86 9.49 14.63
N ARG A 50 1.08 10.80 14.86
CA ARG A 50 2.23 11.44 15.53
C ARG A 50 2.66 10.86 16.90
N ASN A 51 1.98 9.85 17.43
CA ASN A 51 2.30 9.21 18.69
C ASN A 51 2.64 7.69 18.59
N GLY A 52 2.34 7.00 17.48
CA GLY A 52 2.46 5.53 17.39
C GLY A 52 3.84 4.99 16.96
N ILE A 53 4.64 5.80 16.27
CA ILE A 53 6.00 5.41 15.82
C ILE A 53 7.04 5.66 16.94
N TYR A 54 6.78 6.62 17.82
CA TYR A 54 7.64 6.96 18.98
C TYR A 54 7.12 6.41 20.31
N GLU A 55 5.92 5.81 20.35
CA GLU A 55 5.50 5.00 21.48
C GLU A 55 6.40 3.77 21.59
N LYS A 56 7.38 3.86 22.50
CA LYS A 56 8.38 2.81 22.79
C LYS A 56 7.76 1.44 23.06
N SER A 57 6.47 1.38 23.43
CA SER A 57 5.80 0.15 23.84
C SER A 57 5.35 -0.74 22.67
N LYS A 58 5.01 -0.19 21.49
CA LYS A 58 4.50 -0.98 20.33
C LYS A 58 4.76 -0.30 18.96
N PRO A 59 5.98 -0.40 18.40
CA PRO A 59 6.29 0.22 17.11
C PRO A 59 5.47 -0.40 15.97
N TRP A 60 5.07 0.42 15.00
CA TRP A 60 4.42 -0.04 13.78
C TRP A 60 5.38 -0.87 12.92
N ASN A 61 4.87 -1.90 12.24
CA ASN A 61 5.68 -2.80 11.41
C ASN A 61 5.34 -2.61 9.94
N PHE A 62 5.95 -1.61 9.31
CA PHE A 62 5.71 -1.25 7.91
C PHE A 62 6.93 -1.57 7.07
N TYR A 63 6.68 -2.26 5.97
CA TYR A 63 7.73 -2.75 5.08
C TYR A 63 7.31 -2.59 3.63
N SER A 64 8.19 -1.99 2.82
CA SER A 64 7.99 -1.73 1.39
C SER A 64 8.95 -2.59 0.56
N VAL A 65 8.46 -3.28 -0.46
CA VAL A 65 9.24 -4.14 -1.36
C VAL A 65 8.91 -3.80 -2.80
N GLY A 66 9.90 -3.33 -3.55
CA GLY A 66 9.72 -3.07 -5.00
C GLY A 66 8.75 -1.93 -5.33
N ASP A 67 8.23 -1.19 -4.35
CA ASP A 67 7.35 -0.06 -4.60
C ASP A 67 8.04 1.05 -5.41
N LEU A 68 7.28 1.71 -6.28
CA LEU A 68 7.74 2.83 -7.09
C LEU A 68 7.18 4.13 -6.53
N PHE A 69 8.07 5.06 -6.19
CA PHE A 69 7.75 6.36 -5.66
C PHE A 69 8.11 7.45 -6.67
N THR A 70 7.15 8.31 -7.01
CA THR A 70 7.36 9.43 -7.95
C THR A 70 6.79 10.73 -7.41
N ASN A 71 7.19 11.85 -8.03
CA ASN A 71 6.84 13.20 -7.60
C ASN A 71 7.28 13.54 -6.15
N GLY A 72 8.33 12.86 -5.68
CA GLY A 72 8.86 13.01 -4.33
C GLY A 72 8.09 12.25 -3.25
N ALA A 73 7.23 11.29 -3.62
CA ALA A 73 6.62 10.37 -2.67
C ALA A 73 7.69 9.67 -1.81
N SER A 74 7.41 9.47 -0.53
CA SER A 74 8.33 8.82 0.40
C SER A 74 7.60 7.83 1.31
N PHE A 75 8.26 6.74 1.64
CA PHE A 75 7.75 5.70 2.53
C PHE A 75 8.67 5.54 3.73
N PHE A 76 8.10 5.68 4.94
CA PHE A 76 8.81 5.36 6.16
C PHE A 76 8.64 3.88 6.48
N GLN A 77 9.75 3.15 6.56
CA GLN A 77 9.78 1.72 6.91
C GLN A 77 10.35 1.53 8.31
N SER A 78 9.86 0.51 9.02
CA SER A 78 10.41 0.16 10.33
C SER A 78 11.76 -0.56 10.21
N ASP A 79 12.68 -0.31 11.13
CA ASP A 79 14.02 -0.93 11.16
C ASP A 79 14.02 -2.46 11.34
N ARG A 80 12.89 -3.04 11.73
CA ARG A 80 12.72 -4.49 11.83
C ARG A 80 12.75 -5.10 10.43
N ARG A 81 13.94 -5.57 10.04
CA ARG A 81 14.14 -6.36 8.83
C ARG A 81 13.32 -7.65 8.91
N GLY A 82 12.31 -7.73 8.06
CA GLY A 82 11.70 -9.00 7.64
C GLY A 82 10.43 -9.39 8.38
N THR A 83 9.54 -10.00 7.58
CA THR A 83 8.41 -10.86 7.94
C THR A 83 7.09 -10.22 8.40
N ALA A 84 6.71 -9.09 7.80
CA ALA A 84 5.30 -8.87 7.49
C ALA A 84 4.86 -9.89 6.40
N ARG A 85 4.94 -11.21 6.67
CA ARG A 85 4.56 -12.26 5.73
C ARG A 85 3.08 -12.57 5.91
N PRO A 86 2.28 -12.56 4.83
CA PRO A 86 0.91 -13.04 4.90
C PRO A 86 0.93 -14.55 5.18
N ASN A 87 0.06 -15.01 6.07
CA ASN A 87 -0.19 -16.44 6.26
C ASN A 87 -1.19 -16.93 5.19
N TYR A 88 -0.79 -16.89 3.91
CA TYR A 88 -1.62 -17.41 2.84
C TYR A 88 -1.57 -18.94 2.79
N THR A 89 -2.74 -19.56 2.61
CA THR A 89 -2.79 -20.93 2.07
C THR A 89 -2.38 -20.93 0.60
N LYS A 90 -2.16 -22.11 0.02
CA LYS A 90 -1.83 -22.22 -1.41
C LYS A 90 -2.94 -21.63 -2.28
N GLU A 91 -4.19 -21.82 -1.89
CA GLU A 91 -5.39 -21.33 -2.60
C GLU A 91 -5.54 -19.81 -2.49
N GLN A 92 -5.01 -19.20 -1.43
CA GLN A 92 -4.99 -17.74 -1.23
C GLN A 92 -3.76 -17.07 -1.87
N SER A 93 -2.76 -17.86 -2.27
CA SER A 93 -1.54 -17.32 -2.84
C SER A 93 -1.77 -16.78 -4.25
N PHE A 94 -1.10 -15.69 -4.58
CA PHE A 94 -1.15 -15.07 -5.90
C PHE A 94 0.22 -14.49 -6.26
N LYS A 95 0.48 -14.37 -7.57
CA LYS A 95 1.71 -13.78 -8.07
C LYS A 95 1.62 -12.26 -8.02
N VAL A 96 2.60 -11.63 -7.38
CA VAL A 96 2.76 -10.18 -7.44
C VAL A 96 3.44 -9.79 -8.74
N GLY A 97 2.83 -8.86 -9.48
CA GLY A 97 3.36 -8.31 -10.72
C GLY A 97 4.50 -7.32 -10.48
N ASP A 98 5.26 -7.06 -11.53
CA ASP A 98 6.29 -6.02 -11.52
C ASP A 98 5.66 -4.62 -11.43
N THR A 99 6.31 -3.72 -10.72
CA THR A 99 5.80 -2.37 -10.46
C THR A 99 5.60 -1.56 -11.74
N LYS A 100 6.36 -1.83 -12.81
CA LYS A 100 6.17 -1.20 -14.12
C LYS A 100 4.82 -1.56 -14.76
N SER A 101 4.26 -2.72 -14.40
CA SER A 101 2.98 -3.20 -14.92
C SER A 101 1.78 -2.69 -14.14
N VAL A 102 1.96 -2.03 -12.99
CA VAL A 102 0.85 -1.60 -12.10
C VAL A 102 -0.19 -0.77 -12.84
N LYS A 103 0.23 0.18 -13.68
CA LYS A 103 -0.70 0.99 -14.50
C LYS A 103 -1.59 0.14 -15.40
N ALA A 104 -1.05 -0.93 -15.98
CA ALA A 104 -1.81 -1.85 -16.82
C ALA A 104 -2.69 -2.78 -15.97
N LEU A 105 -2.19 -3.27 -14.83
CA LEU A 105 -2.97 -4.10 -13.91
C LEU A 105 -4.18 -3.36 -13.34
N THR A 106 -4.07 -2.05 -13.15
CA THR A 106 -5.16 -1.21 -12.61
C THR A 106 -5.96 -0.47 -13.68
N SER A 107 -5.73 -0.70 -14.98
CA SER A 107 -6.35 0.11 -16.05
C SER A 107 -7.87 -0.10 -16.16
N SER A 108 -8.36 -1.26 -15.71
CA SER A 108 -9.78 -1.61 -15.67
C SER A 108 -10.38 -1.50 -14.26
N ALA A 109 -9.69 -0.85 -13.32
CA ALA A 109 -10.21 -0.65 -11.97
C ALA A 109 -11.51 0.17 -11.98
N GLY A 110 -12.43 -0.19 -11.08
CA GLY A 110 -13.74 0.44 -10.96
C GLY A 110 -14.88 -0.50 -11.36
N ALA A 111 -16.10 0.05 -11.43
CA ALA A 111 -17.27 -0.71 -11.81
C ALA A 111 -17.20 -1.15 -13.28
N LEU A 112 -17.69 -2.36 -13.56
CA LEU A 112 -17.87 -2.82 -14.93
C LEU A 112 -18.85 -1.90 -15.65
N LYS A 113 -18.50 -1.51 -16.88
CA LYS A 113 -19.40 -0.75 -17.75
C LYS A 113 -20.39 -1.72 -18.40
N CYS A 114 -21.53 -1.91 -17.76
CA CYS A 114 -22.59 -2.76 -18.28
C CYS A 114 -23.48 -1.97 -19.25
N SER A 115 -23.89 -2.61 -20.35
CA SER A 115 -24.90 -2.08 -21.25
C SER A 115 -25.92 -3.18 -21.55
N ARG A 116 -27.09 -2.84 -22.11
CA ARG A 116 -28.14 -3.83 -22.44
C ARG A 116 -27.67 -4.99 -23.33
N THR A 117 -26.53 -4.85 -24.01
CA THR A 117 -25.95 -5.86 -24.91
C THR A 117 -24.77 -6.62 -24.31
N LEU A 118 -24.27 -6.24 -23.12
CA LEU A 118 -23.14 -6.89 -22.46
C LEU A 118 -23.62 -7.54 -21.16
N ARG A 119 -23.36 -8.85 -21.01
CA ARG A 119 -23.51 -9.52 -19.71
C ARG A 119 -22.31 -9.18 -18.84
N CYS A 120 -22.60 -8.47 -17.77
CA CYS A 120 -21.88 -8.51 -16.52
C CYS A 120 -22.60 -9.56 -15.64
#